data_AF-A0A958AWB9-F1
#
_entry.id   AF-A0A958AWB9-F1
#
_cell.length_a   1.000
_cell.length_b   1.000
_cell.length_c   1.000
_cell.angle_alpha   90.00
_cell.angle_beta   90.00
_cell.angle_gamma   90.00
#
_symmetry.space_group_name_H-M   'P 1'
#
loop_
_entity.id
_entity.type
_entity.pdbx_description
1 polymer ?
#
loop_
_entity_poly.entity_id
_entity_poly.type
_entity_poly.pdbx_seq_one_letter_code
_entity_poly.pdbx_strand_id
1 'polypeptide(L)'
;QVMAALPQARSTRPDADLLHREFLWAAAMLRHACRRGLWALGDPAPDLRPALAAEAADLLTEHRAIWLARNRPGGLADSEARLEKMRQDYNDE
;
A
#
# COMPACT_ATOMS: atom_id res chain seq x y z
N GLN A 1 -7.21 15.36 -8.28
CA GLN A 1 -6.63 14.15 -7.65
C GLN A 1 -5.33 13.80 -8.36
N VAL A 2 -4.24 13.51 -7.63
CA VAL A 2 -2.89 13.27 -8.20
C VAL A 2 -2.86 12.10 -9.19
N MET A 3 -3.68 11.06 -8.97
CA MET A 3 -3.69 9.86 -9.83
C MET A 3 -4.66 9.94 -11.02
N ALA A 4 -5.39 11.04 -11.22
CA ALA A 4 -6.44 11.13 -12.25
C ALA A 4 -5.91 11.02 -13.70
N ALA A 5 -4.63 11.31 -13.91
CA ALA A 5 -3.98 11.18 -15.22
C ALA A 5 -3.50 9.75 -15.51
N LEU A 6 -3.35 8.89 -14.49
CA LEU A 6 -2.77 7.55 -14.67
C LEU A 6 -3.59 6.66 -15.63
N PRO A 7 -4.94 6.60 -15.58
CA PRO A 7 -5.72 5.82 -16.54
C PRO A 7 -5.61 6.31 -17.98
N GLN A 8 -5.16 7.54 -18.19
CA GLN A 8 -4.98 8.15 -19.51
C GLN A 8 -3.58 7.91 -20.06
N ALA A 9 -2.62 7.48 -19.21
CA ALA A 9 -1.28 7.15 -19.63
C ALA A 9 -1.30 5.89 -20.51
N ARG A 10 -0.72 5.99 -21.71
CA ARG A 10 -0.61 4.87 -22.65
C ARG A 10 0.81 4.33 -22.62
N SER A 11 0.99 3.16 -22.04
CA SER A 11 2.22 2.38 -22.14
C SER A 11 2.04 1.30 -23.20
N THR A 12 3.01 1.14 -24.09
CA THR A 12 3.04 0.06 -25.09
C THR A 12 3.81 -1.18 -24.61
N ARG A 13 4.27 -1.17 -23.35
CA ARG A 13 5.03 -2.29 -22.80
C ARG A 13 4.09 -3.45 -22.45
N PRO A 14 4.57 -4.71 -22.53
CA PRO A 14 3.78 -5.88 -22.14
C PRO A 14 3.32 -5.87 -20.67
N ASP A 15 4.01 -5.13 -19.80
CA ASP A 15 3.72 -5.01 -18.37
C ASP A 15 2.94 -3.73 -18.00
N ALA A 16 2.26 -3.10 -18.97
CA ALA A 16 1.53 -1.85 -18.77
C ALA A 16 0.50 -1.90 -17.63
N ASP A 17 -0.30 -2.97 -17.57
CA ASP A 17 -1.32 -3.14 -16.52
C ASP A 17 -0.68 -3.30 -15.13
N LEU A 18 0.44 -4.01 -15.07
CA LEU A 18 1.19 -4.19 -13.82
C LEU A 18 1.80 -2.88 -13.34
N LEU A 19 2.38 -2.09 -14.24
CA LEU A 19 2.87 -0.75 -13.94
C LEU A 19 1.74 0.14 -13.39
N HIS A 20 0.56 0.11 -14.01
CA HIS A 20 -0.60 0.86 -13.51
C HIS A 20 -0.92 0.47 -12.06
N ARG A 21 -1.01 -0.83 -11.78
CA ARG A 21 -1.25 -1.34 -10.41
C ARG A 21 -0.18 -0.88 -9.43
N GLU A 22 1.10 -0.94 -9.81
CA GLU A 22 2.22 -0.45 -8.99
C GLU A 22 2.08 1.04 -8.65
N PHE A 23 1.72 1.88 -9.62
CA PHE A 23 1.49 3.30 -9.39
C PHE A 23 0.30 3.59 -8.46
N LEU A 24 -0.81 2.86 -8.64
CA LEU A 24 -1.96 2.97 -7.74
C LEU A 24 -1.61 2.53 -6.32
N TRP A 25 -0.90 1.41 -6.18
CA TRP A 25 -0.44 0.91 -4.89
C TRP A 25 0.50 1.90 -4.20
N ALA A 26 1.47 2.46 -4.93
CA ALA A 26 2.38 3.48 -4.39
C ALA A 26 1.64 4.73 -3.91
N ALA A 27 0.63 5.18 -4.67
CA ALA A 27 -0.19 6.32 -4.28
C ALA A 27 -1.05 6.03 -3.03
N ALA A 28 -1.63 4.83 -2.95
CA ALA A 28 -2.37 4.38 -1.77
C ALA A 28 -1.46 4.30 -0.54
N MET A 29 -0.25 3.78 -0.69
CA MET A 29 0.76 3.73 0.37
C MET A 29 1.15 5.14 0.83
N LEU A 30 1.45 6.08 -0.07
CA LEU A 30 1.75 7.46 0.33
C LEU A 30 0.60 8.12 1.10
N ARG A 31 -0.64 7.92 0.66
CA ARG A 31 -1.83 8.41 1.38
C ARG A 31 -1.93 7.81 2.79
N HIS A 32 -1.71 6.49 2.90
CA HIS A 32 -1.69 5.81 4.18
C HIS A 32 -0.59 6.33 5.10
N ALA A 33 0.62 6.59 4.58
CA ALA A 33 1.72 7.18 5.34
C ALA A 33 1.37 8.57 5.91
N CYS A 34 0.70 9.43 5.14
CA CYS A 34 0.23 10.73 5.63
C CYS A 34 -0.78 10.57 6.77
N ARG A 35 -1.77 9.67 6.62
CA ARG A 35 -2.78 9.39 7.64
C ARG A 35 -2.16 8.79 8.90
N ARG A 36 -1.19 7.89 8.75
CA ARG A 36 -0.38 7.34 9.84
C ARG A 36 0.41 8.44 10.56
N GLY A 37 0.96 9.40 9.84
CA GLY A 37 1.64 10.55 10.42
C GLY A 37 0.72 11.41 11.28
N LEU A 38 -0.51 11.67 10.82
CA LEU A 38 -1.52 12.36 11.61
C LEU A 38 -1.89 11.60 12.90
N TRP A 39 -2.09 10.29 12.80
CA TRP A 39 -2.30 9.43 13.95
C TRP A 39 -1.14 9.49 14.96
N ALA A 40 0.11 9.44 14.48
CA ALA A 40 1.30 9.53 15.31
C ALA A 40 1.46 10.90 16.02
N LEU A 41 0.88 11.96 15.45
CA LEU A 41 0.81 13.29 16.06
C LEU A 41 -0.37 13.44 17.05
N GLY A 42 -1.13 12.37 17.30
CA GLY A 42 -2.23 12.37 18.26
C GLY A 42 -3.55 12.90 17.70
N ASP A 43 -3.79 12.78 16.39
CA ASP A 43 -5.11 13.09 15.80
C ASP A 43 -6.21 12.31 16.56
N PRO A 44 -7.17 13.01 17.18
CA PRO A 44 -8.15 12.40 18.08
C PRO A 44 -9.27 11.65 17.34
N ALA A 45 -9.22 11.54 16.00
CA ALA A 45 -10.23 10.83 15.22
C ALA A 45 -10.37 9.35 15.68
N PRO A 46 -11.49 8.96 16.31
CA PRO A 46 -11.64 7.65 16.94
C PRO A 46 -11.58 6.49 15.94
N ASP A 47 -12.02 6.73 14.70
CA ASP A 47 -12.05 5.73 13.63
C ASP A 47 -10.73 5.65 12.84
N LEU A 48 -9.75 6.50 13.14
CA LEU A 48 -8.51 6.58 12.36
C LEU A 48 -7.66 5.32 12.51
N ARG A 49 -7.48 4.80 13.73
CA ARG A 49 -6.68 3.58 13.97
C ARG A 49 -7.31 2.34 13.31
N PRO A 50 -8.61 2.04 13.48
CA PRO A 50 -9.25 0.94 12.75
C PRO A 50 -9.18 1.10 11.22
N ALA A 51 -9.35 2.33 10.70
CA ALA A 51 -9.23 2.58 9.28
C ALA A 51 -7.80 2.33 8.76
N LEU A 52 -6.78 2.75 9.50
CA LEU A 52 -5.38 2.47 9.18
C LEU A 52 -5.08 0.96 9.20
N ALA A 53 -5.63 0.21 10.15
CA ALA A 53 -5.47 -1.25 10.21
C ALA A 53 -6.05 -1.94 8.95
N ALA A 54 -7.25 -1.55 8.54
CA ALA A 54 -7.89 -2.08 7.34
C ALA A 54 -7.10 -1.70 6.07
N GLU A 55 -6.70 -0.43 5.93
CA GLU A 55 -5.88 0.04 4.80
C GLU A 55 -4.54 -0.70 4.71
N ALA A 56 -3.89 -0.98 5.85
CA ALA A 56 -2.64 -1.72 5.88
C ALA A 56 -2.80 -3.18 5.41
N ALA A 57 -3.92 -3.83 5.75
CA ALA A 57 -4.23 -5.18 5.28
C ALA A 57 -4.46 -5.23 3.76
N ASP A 58 -5.17 -4.24 3.22
CA ASP A 58 -5.39 -4.10 1.77
C ASP A 58 -4.08 -3.85 1.03
N LEU A 59 -3.23 -2.94 1.55
CA LEU A 59 -1.92 -2.63 0.98
C LEU A 59 -0.99 -3.85 0.96
N LEU A 60 -0.98 -4.65 2.05
CA LEU A 60 -0.20 -5.87 2.12
C LEU A 60 -0.68 -6.92 1.11
N THR A 61 -2.00 -7.08 0.97
CA THR A 61 -2.62 -8.01 0.02
C THR A 61 -2.27 -7.65 -1.42
N GLU A 62 -2.38 -6.37 -1.79
CA GLU A 62 -2.03 -5.93 -3.15
C GLU A 62 -0.51 -5.98 -3.40
N HIS A 63 0.32 -5.68 -2.40
CA HIS A 63 1.77 -5.84 -2.51
C HIS A 63 2.15 -7.30 -2.82
N ARG A 64 1.55 -8.29 -2.14
CA ARG A 64 1.76 -9.72 -2.44
C ARG A 64 1.42 -10.07 -3.88
N ALA A 65 0.28 -9.57 -4.38
CA ALA A 65 -0.14 -9.81 -5.75
C ALA A 65 0.81 -9.19 -6.78
N ILE A 66 1.26 -7.94 -6.56
CA ILE A 66 2.24 -7.26 -7.41
C ILE A 66 3.59 -7.99 -7.36
N TRP A 67 4.06 -8.37 -6.18
CA TRP A 67 5.33 -9.08 -6.01
C TRP A 67 5.34 -10.39 -6.79
N LEU A 68 4.31 -11.23 -6.63
CA LEU A 68 4.22 -12.52 -7.32
C LEU A 68 4.08 -12.38 -8.85
N ALA A 69 3.61 -11.24 -9.33
CA ALA A 69 3.57 -10.94 -10.76
C ALA A 69 4.95 -10.55 -11.34
N ARG A 70 5.90 -10.06 -10.52
CA ARG A 70 7.24 -9.62 -10.97
C ARG A 70 8.39 -10.52 -10.54
N ASN A 71 8.25 -11.16 -9.40
CA ASN A 71 9.34 -11.76 -8.66
C ASN A 71 9.03 -13.22 -8.32
N ARG A 72 10.10 -13.97 -7.99
CA ARG A 72 9.95 -15.33 -7.49
C ARG A 72 9.42 -15.34 -6.05
N PRO A 73 8.72 -16.40 -5.62
CA PRO A 73 8.14 -16.47 -4.27
C PRO A 73 9.16 -16.36 -3.14
N GLY A 74 10.40 -16.81 -3.34
CA GLY A 74 11.41 -16.92 -2.28
C GLY A 74 11.79 -15.61 -1.58
N GLY A 75 11.61 -14.44 -2.22
CA GLY A 75 11.91 -13.14 -1.61
C GLY A 75 10.69 -12.41 -1.04
N LEU A 76 9.50 -13.02 -1.08
CA LEU A 76 8.26 -12.33 -0.68
C LEU A 76 8.25 -11.99 0.81
N ALA A 77 8.65 -12.95 1.66
CA ALA A 77 8.66 -12.77 3.11
C ALA A 77 9.53 -11.57 3.54
N ASP A 78 10.73 -11.45 2.97
CA ASP A 78 11.64 -10.34 3.25
C ASP A 78 11.08 -9.00 2.74
N SER A 79 10.44 -9.00 1.57
CA SER A 79 9.84 -7.80 0.98
C SER A 79 8.66 -7.27 1.79
N GLU A 80 7.84 -8.15 2.35
CA GLU A 80 6.63 -7.75 3.08
C GLU A 80 6.84 -7.51 4.58
N ALA A 81 8.00 -7.88 5.14
CA ALA A 81 8.27 -7.81 6.58
C ALA A 81 7.99 -6.42 7.20
N ARG A 82 8.31 -5.33 6.49
CA ARG A 82 8.02 -3.97 6.99
C ARG A 82 6.54 -3.60 6.94
N LEU A 83 5.82 -4.09 5.92
CA LEU A 83 4.38 -3.85 5.78
C LEU A 83 3.62 -4.64 6.84
N GLU A 84 4.07 -5.86 7.14
CA GLU A 84 3.51 -6.68 8.20
C GLU A 84 3.73 -6.05 9.59
N LYS A 85 4.94 -5.54 9.87
CA LYS A 85 5.20 -4.76 11.08
C LYS A 85 4.28 -3.54 11.17
N MET A 86 4.15 -2.76 10.08
CA MET A 86 3.23 -1.62 10.03
C MET A 86 1.79 -2.03 10.35
N ARG A 87 1.32 -3.17 9.83
CA ARG A 87 -0.02 -3.69 10.10
C ARG A 87 -0.20 -4.08 11.57
N GLN A 88 0.82 -4.64 12.19
CA GLN A 88 0.82 -5.02 13.62
C GLN A 88 0.75 -3.80 14.54
N ASP A 89 1.44 -2.70 14.21
CA ASP A 89 1.42 -1.45 14.98
C ASP A 89 0.01 -0.88 15.24
N TYR A 90 -1.01 -1.31 14.47
CA TYR A 90 -2.41 -0.92 14.67
C TYR A 90 -3.24 -1.92 15.46
N ASN A 91 -2.82 -3.19 15.54
CA ASN A 91 -3.53 -4.24 16.26
C ASN A 91 -3.04 -4.37 17.71
N ASP A 92 -1.83 -3.91 17.99
CA ASP A 92 -1.23 -3.96 19.33
C ASP A 92 -1.79 -2.81 20.19
N GLU A 93 -2.39 -3.15 21.34
CA GLU A 93 -2.75 -2.21 22.43
C GLU A 93 -1.55 -1.92 23.34
#